data_AF-A0A090FC17-F1
#
_entry.id   AF-A0A090FC17-F1
#
_cell.length_a   1.000
_cell.length_b   1.000
_cell.length_c   1.000
_cell.angle_alpha   90.00
_cell.angle_beta   90.00
_cell.angle_gamma   90.00
#
_symmetry.space_group_name_H-M   'P 1'
#
loop_
_entity.id
_entity.type
_entity.pdbx_description
1 polymer ?
#
loop_
_entity_poly.entity_id
_entity_poly.type
_entity_poly.pdbx_seq_one_letter_code
_entity_poly.pdbx_strand_id
1 'polypeptide(L)'
;MTFGAADDTPAIEDETLALKLSRIEACSIHIRDDLGRNLLHAYVACLSASELRTATFRYLEADKVLIRALRTRLIRVGNDGCNTRELDRLSADLIALPAKGRRVGPRTDSLLSAIYPFLSVEARKAILDRWIDRGNKAAAARWLKAMANDALLLDVELAWGEWQASREPLPAKIFIQHATGARIAEALPELIAHAAEGWLVSKAALKTPTISEKSWRAIRRKFPATYAYLCSKLHRPLTQAEAFAIVEETTGGPFGDRGLAIWSIGQMKMMGVLDELTARYDEFLKREMEMFLHGSAPLHGASDGD
;
A
#
# COMPACT_ATOMS: atom_id res chain seq x y z
N MET A 1 -30.62 -51.18 34.39
CA MET A 1 -30.68 -50.83 32.96
C MET A 1 -30.01 -49.48 32.78
N THR A 2 -28.75 -49.49 32.39
CA THR A 2 -27.96 -48.30 32.08
C THR A 2 -27.46 -48.49 30.66
N PHE A 3 -28.13 -47.84 29.71
CA PHE A 3 -27.69 -47.78 28.32
C PHE A 3 -26.51 -46.81 28.25
N GLY A 4 -25.29 -47.35 28.17
CA GLY A 4 -24.14 -46.61 27.71
C GLY A 4 -24.26 -46.42 26.21
N ALA A 5 -24.55 -45.20 25.76
CA ALA A 5 -24.37 -44.85 24.36
C ALA A 5 -22.85 -44.86 24.09
N ALA A 6 -22.40 -45.86 23.34
CA ALA A 6 -21.09 -45.83 22.71
C ALA A 6 -21.10 -44.64 21.74
N ASP A 7 -20.19 -43.70 21.97
CA ASP A 7 -19.90 -42.60 21.08
C ASP A 7 -19.19 -43.18 19.84
N ASP A 8 -19.98 -43.75 18.93
CA ASP A 8 -19.58 -44.23 17.61
C ASP A 8 -19.33 -43.04 16.67
N THR A 9 -18.49 -42.09 17.10
CA THR A 9 -17.91 -41.14 16.16
C THR A 9 -16.83 -41.92 15.38
N PRO A 10 -17.04 -42.23 14.09
CA PRO A 10 -16.05 -42.98 13.32
C PRO A 10 -14.73 -42.23 13.34
N ALA A 11 -13.64 -42.93 13.71
CA ALA A 11 -12.30 -42.40 13.58
C ALA A 11 -12.11 -41.96 12.13
N ILE A 12 -11.93 -40.65 11.91
CA ILE A 12 -11.66 -40.11 10.59
C ILE A 12 -10.35 -40.74 10.11
N GLU A 13 -10.44 -41.65 9.14
CA GLU A 13 -9.25 -42.22 8.51
C GLU A 13 -8.43 -41.07 7.91
N ASP A 14 -7.21 -40.88 8.41
CA ASP A 14 -6.32 -39.86 7.86
C ASP A 14 -5.86 -40.31 6.47
N GLU A 15 -6.54 -39.78 5.45
CA GLU A 15 -6.19 -40.05 4.06
C GLU A 15 -4.73 -39.66 3.80
N THR A 16 -4.00 -40.50 3.07
CA THR A 16 -2.62 -40.20 2.71
C THR A 16 -2.51 -38.87 1.95
N LEU A 17 -1.42 -38.12 2.15
CA LEU A 17 -1.14 -36.89 1.40
C LEU A 17 -1.26 -37.10 -0.12
N ALA A 18 -0.80 -38.23 -0.64
CA ALA A 18 -0.87 -38.54 -2.07
C ALA A 18 -2.32 -38.56 -2.58
N LEU A 19 -3.25 -39.13 -1.80
CA LEU A 19 -4.68 -39.16 -2.13
C LEU A 19 -5.31 -37.76 -2.03
N LYS A 20 -4.99 -36.98 -0.99
CA LYS A 20 -5.48 -35.61 -0.86
C LYS A 20 -5.02 -34.74 -2.05
N LEU A 21 -3.75 -34.85 -2.45
CA LEU A 21 -3.18 -34.09 -3.56
C LEU A 21 -3.80 -34.47 -4.91
N SER A 22 -4.07 -35.76 -5.16
CA SER A 22 -4.69 -36.20 -6.43
C SER A 22 -6.12 -35.67 -6.57
N ARG A 23 -6.88 -35.62 -5.47
CA ARG A 23 -8.24 -35.03 -5.46
C ARG A 23 -8.22 -33.51 -5.70
N ILE A 24 -7.27 -32.79 -5.10
CA ILE A 24 -7.07 -31.36 -5.35
C ILE A 24 -6.75 -31.11 -6.83
N GLU A 25 -5.85 -31.91 -7.41
CA GLU A 25 -5.46 -31.81 -8.82
C GLU A 25 -6.65 -32.05 -9.74
N ALA A 26 -7.39 -33.15 -9.54
CA ALA A 26 -8.59 -33.47 -10.31
C ALA A 26 -9.66 -32.38 -10.21
N CYS A 27 -9.90 -31.85 -9.01
CA CYS A 27 -10.86 -30.76 -8.79
C CYS A 27 -10.42 -29.48 -9.52
N SER A 28 -9.12 -29.18 -9.56
CA SER A 28 -8.59 -27.94 -10.14
C SER A 28 -8.75 -27.85 -11.67
N ILE A 29 -8.79 -28.99 -12.36
CA ILE A 29 -8.89 -29.07 -13.84
C ILE A 29 -10.30 -28.69 -14.34
N HIS A 30 -11.33 -28.83 -13.49
CA HIS A 30 -12.74 -28.76 -13.91
C HIS A 30 -13.52 -27.59 -13.30
N ILE A 31 -12.84 -26.55 -12.80
CA ILE A 31 -13.52 -25.40 -12.18
C ILE A 31 -14.19 -24.54 -13.25
N ARG A 32 -15.53 -24.58 -13.30
CA ARG A 32 -16.36 -23.79 -14.24
C ARG A 32 -17.29 -22.80 -13.55
N ASP A 33 -17.55 -22.98 -12.26
CA ASP A 33 -18.52 -22.23 -11.47
C ASP A 33 -18.06 -22.05 -10.01
N ASP A 34 -18.93 -21.44 -9.21
CA ASP A 34 -18.69 -21.18 -7.78
C ASP A 34 -18.69 -22.46 -6.94
N LEU A 35 -19.46 -23.49 -7.32
CA LEU A 35 -19.47 -24.78 -6.62
C LEU A 35 -18.11 -25.45 -6.74
N GLY A 36 -17.55 -25.54 -7.95
CA GLY A 36 -16.21 -26.08 -8.19
C GLY A 36 -15.13 -25.29 -7.44
N ARG A 37 -15.25 -23.96 -7.37
CA ARG A 37 -14.32 -23.13 -6.57
C ARG A 37 -14.41 -23.45 -5.08
N ASN A 38 -15.63 -23.56 -4.54
CA ASN A 38 -15.84 -23.87 -3.12
C ASN A 38 -15.35 -25.27 -2.76
N LEU A 39 -15.57 -26.26 -3.64
CA LEU A 39 -15.05 -27.62 -3.47
C LEU A 39 -13.52 -27.63 -3.45
N LEU A 40 -12.86 -26.90 -4.35
CA LEU A 40 -11.41 -26.77 -4.33
C LEU A 40 -10.91 -26.21 -2.99
N HIS A 41 -11.53 -25.13 -2.50
CA HIS A 41 -11.18 -24.56 -1.20
C HIS A 41 -11.40 -25.54 -0.05
N ALA A 42 -12.44 -26.37 -0.11
CA ALA A 42 -12.71 -27.41 0.88
C ALA A 42 -11.63 -28.50 0.85
N TYR A 43 -11.26 -29.02 -0.32
CA TYR A 43 -10.17 -30.00 -0.45
C TYR A 43 -8.83 -29.45 0.05
N VAL A 44 -8.51 -28.20 -0.26
CA VAL A 44 -7.30 -27.55 0.27
C VAL A 44 -7.39 -27.36 1.79
N ALA A 45 -8.57 -27.15 2.36
CA ALA A 45 -8.75 -27.02 3.80
C ALA A 45 -8.47 -28.33 4.57
N CYS A 46 -8.65 -29.50 3.92
CA CYS A 46 -8.34 -30.82 4.47
C CYS A 46 -6.83 -31.07 4.65
N LEU A 47 -5.97 -30.22 4.11
CA LEU A 47 -4.52 -30.32 4.33
C LEU A 47 -4.16 -29.82 5.73
N SER A 48 -3.37 -30.60 6.46
CA SER A 48 -2.62 -30.13 7.63
C SER A 48 -1.58 -29.07 7.22
N ALA A 49 -1.02 -28.35 8.20
CA ALA A 49 -0.03 -27.30 7.91
C ALA A 49 1.21 -27.86 7.17
N SER A 50 1.68 -29.05 7.53
CA SER A 50 2.85 -29.66 6.89
C SER A 50 2.54 -30.15 5.47
N GLU A 51 1.35 -30.73 5.26
CA GLU A 51 0.86 -31.12 3.94
C GLU A 51 0.64 -29.90 3.03
N LEU A 52 0.15 -28.79 3.59
CA LEU A 52 -0.05 -27.53 2.88
C LEU A 52 1.27 -26.93 2.40
N ARG A 53 2.35 -27.03 3.19
CA ARG A 53 3.70 -26.68 2.75
C ARG A 53 4.09 -27.48 1.50
N THR A 54 3.96 -28.80 1.56
CA THR A 54 4.26 -29.69 0.41
C THR A 54 3.41 -29.36 -0.82
N ALA A 55 2.10 -29.15 -0.63
CA ALA A 55 1.18 -28.78 -1.72
C ALA A 55 1.56 -27.45 -2.37
N THR A 56 2.00 -26.47 -1.57
CA THR A 56 2.39 -25.14 -2.05
C THR A 56 3.58 -25.22 -3.02
N PHE A 57 4.58 -26.05 -2.73
CA PHE A 57 5.71 -26.28 -3.64
C PHE A 57 5.30 -27.02 -4.89
N ARG A 58 4.57 -28.14 -4.73
CA ARG A 58 4.14 -28.99 -5.85
C ARG A 58 3.34 -28.19 -6.89
N TYR A 59 2.48 -27.29 -6.42
CA TYR A 59 1.55 -26.57 -7.28
C TYR A 59 1.97 -25.13 -7.56
N LEU A 60 3.20 -24.71 -7.25
CA LEU A 60 3.65 -23.32 -7.44
C LEU A 60 3.50 -22.84 -8.89
N GLU A 61 3.58 -23.75 -9.87
CA GLU A 61 3.42 -23.47 -11.30
C GLU A 61 2.02 -23.77 -11.87
N ALA A 62 1.10 -24.28 -11.05
CA ALA A 62 -0.28 -24.62 -11.44
C ALA A 62 -1.13 -23.39 -11.83
N ASP A 63 -2.41 -23.60 -12.13
CA ASP A 63 -3.31 -22.49 -12.47
C ASP A 63 -3.49 -21.47 -11.31
N LYS A 64 -3.83 -20.22 -11.65
CA LYS A 64 -4.04 -19.13 -10.69
C LYS A 64 -5.11 -19.46 -9.65
N VAL A 65 -6.14 -20.22 -10.03
CA VAL A 65 -7.24 -20.60 -9.12
C VAL A 65 -6.72 -21.50 -7.99
N LEU A 66 -5.90 -22.51 -8.32
CA LEU A 66 -5.28 -23.40 -7.32
C LEU A 66 -4.32 -22.64 -6.40
N ILE A 67 -3.45 -21.80 -6.97
CA ILE A 67 -2.55 -20.94 -6.19
C ILE A 67 -3.33 -20.04 -5.22
N ARG A 68 -4.45 -19.47 -5.67
CA ARG A 68 -5.30 -18.62 -4.82
C ARG A 68 -5.91 -19.43 -3.67
N ALA A 69 -6.37 -20.66 -3.93
CA ALA A 69 -6.92 -21.52 -2.89
C ALA A 69 -5.88 -21.87 -1.82
N LEU A 70 -4.67 -22.24 -2.23
CA LEU A 70 -3.54 -22.49 -1.33
C LEU A 70 -3.16 -21.25 -0.51
N ARG A 71 -3.04 -20.08 -1.17
CA ARG A 71 -2.78 -18.79 -0.50
C ARG A 71 -3.84 -18.46 0.55
N THR A 72 -5.13 -18.63 0.22
CA THR A 72 -6.22 -18.39 1.18
C THR A 72 -6.13 -19.31 2.38
N ARG A 73 -5.78 -20.60 2.18
CA ARG A 73 -5.61 -21.53 3.29
C ARG A 73 -4.40 -21.18 4.16
N LEU A 74 -3.28 -20.78 3.56
CA LEU A 74 -2.10 -20.33 4.29
C LEU A 74 -2.41 -19.14 5.21
N ILE A 75 -3.18 -18.16 4.73
CA ILE A 75 -3.62 -17.02 5.56
C ILE A 75 -4.47 -17.50 6.74
N ARG A 76 -5.40 -18.44 6.51
CA ARG A 76 -6.22 -19.02 7.60
C ARG A 76 -5.36 -19.74 8.64
N VAL A 77 -4.42 -20.58 8.19
CA VAL A 77 -3.48 -21.29 9.07
C VAL A 77 -2.62 -20.31 9.89
N GLY A 78 -2.26 -19.16 9.31
CA GLY A 78 -1.57 -18.08 10.02
C GLY A 78 -2.45 -17.41 11.08
N ASN A 79 -3.70 -17.09 10.74
CA ASN A 79 -4.66 -16.51 11.68
C ASN A 79 -4.99 -17.43 12.86
N ASP A 80 -4.94 -18.75 12.66
CA ASP A 80 -5.17 -19.73 13.73
C ASP A 80 -4.06 -19.71 14.81
N GLY A 81 -2.89 -19.12 14.52
CA GLY A 81 -1.82 -18.84 15.49
C GLY A 81 -0.97 -20.03 15.95
N CYS A 82 -1.38 -21.29 15.68
CA CYS A 82 -0.68 -22.48 16.18
C CYS A 82 0.42 -23.04 15.26
N ASN A 83 0.63 -22.46 14.07
CA ASN A 83 1.42 -23.08 13.00
C ASN A 83 2.64 -22.25 12.54
N THR A 84 3.10 -21.28 13.33
CA THR A 84 4.23 -20.41 12.97
C THR A 84 5.47 -21.18 12.52
N ARG A 85 5.83 -22.29 13.18
CA ARG A 85 7.01 -23.10 12.79
C ARG A 85 6.91 -23.69 11.37
N GLU A 86 5.72 -24.14 10.96
CA GLU A 86 5.52 -24.68 9.61
C GLU A 86 5.51 -23.56 8.56
N LEU A 87 4.98 -22.38 8.90
CA LEU A 87 5.02 -21.21 8.03
C LEU A 87 6.44 -20.67 7.89
N ASP A 88 7.25 -20.66 8.95
CA ASP A 88 8.66 -20.28 8.91
C ASP A 88 9.45 -21.23 8.00
N ARG A 89 9.25 -22.55 8.13
CA ARG A 89 9.85 -23.56 7.24
C ARG A 89 9.44 -23.32 5.78
N LEU A 90 8.14 -23.13 5.52
CA LEU A 90 7.65 -22.79 4.18
C LEU A 90 8.33 -21.52 3.64
N SER A 91 8.49 -20.49 4.47
CA SER A 91 9.12 -19.24 4.04
C SER A 91 10.59 -19.43 3.67
N ALA A 92 11.35 -20.20 4.46
CA ALA A 92 12.74 -20.53 4.17
C ALA A 92 12.87 -21.32 2.86
N ASP A 93 12.01 -22.34 2.68
CA ASP A 93 11.97 -23.15 1.47
C ASP A 93 11.62 -22.28 0.23
N LEU A 94 10.70 -21.30 0.37
CA LEU A 94 10.30 -20.37 -0.69
C LEU A 94 11.40 -19.34 -1.03
N ILE A 95 12.15 -18.89 -0.03
CA ILE A 95 13.31 -17.97 -0.22
C ILE A 95 14.42 -18.67 -1.01
N ALA A 96 14.66 -19.95 -0.72
CA ALA A 96 15.68 -20.76 -1.40
C ALA A 96 15.36 -21.01 -2.89
N LEU A 97 14.11 -20.83 -3.32
CA LEU A 97 13.76 -20.97 -4.73
C LEU A 97 14.44 -19.90 -5.59
N PRO A 98 14.97 -20.28 -6.77
CA PRO A 98 15.55 -19.34 -7.70
C PRO A 98 14.48 -18.33 -8.14
N ALA A 99 14.81 -17.03 -8.04
CA ALA A 99 13.92 -15.96 -8.50
C ALA A 99 13.71 -15.94 -10.03
N LYS A 100 14.39 -16.84 -10.77
CA LYS A 100 14.38 -16.93 -12.23
C LYS A 100 13.23 -17.83 -12.69
N GLY A 101 12.17 -17.22 -13.17
CA GLY A 101 11.02 -17.89 -13.78
C GLY A 101 9.87 -16.92 -13.99
N ARG A 102 9.29 -16.88 -15.20
CA ARG A 102 8.25 -15.89 -15.58
C ARG A 102 7.01 -15.95 -14.67
N ARG A 103 6.74 -17.11 -14.06
CA ARG A 103 5.62 -17.36 -13.14
C ARG A 103 6.07 -17.58 -11.69
N VAL A 104 7.17 -18.29 -11.47
CA VAL A 104 7.66 -18.69 -10.14
C VAL A 104 7.94 -17.47 -9.27
N GLY A 105 8.75 -16.51 -9.74
CA GLY A 105 9.13 -15.33 -8.94
C GLY A 105 7.94 -14.54 -8.39
N PRO A 106 7.01 -14.04 -9.24
CA PRO A 106 5.82 -13.32 -8.76
C PRO A 106 4.91 -14.12 -7.82
N ARG A 107 4.81 -15.45 -8.01
CA ARG A 107 3.99 -16.32 -7.16
C ARG A 107 4.65 -16.55 -5.81
N THR A 108 5.96 -16.80 -5.78
CA THR A 108 6.74 -16.85 -4.55
C THR A 108 6.57 -15.55 -3.76
N ASP A 109 6.76 -14.39 -4.39
CA ASP A 109 6.56 -13.10 -3.69
C ASP A 109 5.13 -12.96 -3.16
N SER A 110 4.13 -13.34 -3.96
CA SER A 110 2.73 -13.24 -3.54
C SER A 110 2.39 -14.16 -2.36
N LEU A 111 3.02 -15.32 -2.26
CA LEU A 111 2.86 -16.25 -1.14
C LEU A 111 3.61 -15.75 0.09
N LEU A 112 4.86 -15.31 -0.08
CA LEU A 112 5.67 -14.71 0.99
C LEU A 112 4.96 -13.50 1.59
N SER A 113 4.44 -12.57 0.78
CA SER A 113 3.65 -11.43 1.27
C SER A 113 2.37 -11.85 2.02
N ALA A 114 1.77 -13.00 1.66
CA ALA A 114 0.55 -13.46 2.30
C ALA A 114 0.80 -14.06 3.68
N ILE A 115 1.92 -14.77 3.85
CA ILE A 115 2.26 -15.40 5.12
C ILE A 115 3.08 -14.49 6.04
N TYR A 116 3.71 -13.44 5.50
CA TYR A 116 4.61 -12.51 6.21
C TYR A 116 4.13 -12.10 7.61
N PRO A 117 2.88 -11.66 7.83
CA PRO A 117 2.44 -11.18 9.15
C PRO A 117 2.43 -12.26 10.25
N PHE A 118 2.46 -13.55 9.87
CA PHE A 118 2.30 -14.68 10.79
C PHE A 118 3.63 -15.38 11.15
N LEU A 119 4.73 -14.92 10.55
CA LEU A 119 6.06 -15.53 10.70
C LEU A 119 6.79 -15.01 11.94
N SER A 120 7.82 -15.74 12.37
CA SER A 120 8.81 -15.23 13.34
C SER A 120 9.56 -14.01 12.79
N VAL A 121 10.13 -13.21 13.70
CA VAL A 121 10.88 -11.99 13.32
C VAL A 121 12.05 -12.34 12.40
N GLU A 122 12.74 -13.45 12.67
CA GLU A 122 13.86 -13.94 11.89
C GLU A 122 13.45 -14.29 10.46
N ALA A 123 12.32 -14.98 10.30
CA ALA A 123 11.79 -15.33 8.98
C ALA A 123 11.28 -14.09 8.23
N ARG A 124 10.63 -13.13 8.90
CA ARG A 124 10.22 -11.86 8.29
C ARG A 124 11.42 -11.07 7.79
N LYS A 125 12.49 -10.99 8.59
CA LYS A 125 13.75 -10.34 8.20
C LYS A 125 14.34 -10.98 6.94
N ALA A 126 14.41 -12.32 6.89
CA ALA A 126 14.91 -13.03 5.70
C ALA A 126 14.11 -12.74 4.43
N ILE A 127 12.79 -12.53 4.54
CA ILE A 127 11.94 -12.12 3.41
C ILE A 127 12.26 -10.68 2.97
N LEU A 128 12.44 -9.76 3.93
CA LEU A 128 12.80 -8.37 3.62
C LEU A 128 14.16 -8.33 2.90
N ASP A 129 15.17 -9.03 3.43
CA ASP A 129 16.51 -9.16 2.84
C ASP A 129 16.43 -9.69 1.39
N ARG A 130 15.59 -10.71 1.17
CA ARG A 130 15.36 -11.22 -0.20
C ARG A 130 14.77 -10.16 -1.12
N TRP A 131 13.77 -9.38 -0.68
CA TRP A 131 13.12 -8.42 -1.57
C TRP A 131 13.99 -7.21 -1.88
N ILE A 132 14.81 -6.75 -0.94
CA ILE A 132 15.77 -5.67 -1.19
C ILE A 132 16.86 -6.13 -2.19
N ASP A 133 17.41 -7.34 -2.02
CA ASP A 133 18.44 -7.91 -2.91
C ASP A 133 18.00 -8.06 -4.37
N ARG A 134 16.68 -8.19 -4.59
CA ARG A 134 16.13 -8.32 -5.95
C ARG A 134 16.19 -7.05 -6.78
N GLY A 135 16.39 -5.88 -6.16
CA GLY A 135 16.73 -4.62 -6.83
C GLY A 135 15.74 -4.11 -7.90
N ASN A 136 14.53 -4.66 -7.99
CA ASN A 136 13.53 -4.21 -8.97
C ASN A 136 12.37 -3.48 -8.29
N LYS A 137 11.71 -2.56 -9.01
CA LYS A 137 10.64 -1.70 -8.48
C LYS A 137 9.53 -2.48 -7.77
N ALA A 138 9.12 -3.63 -8.32
CA ALA A 138 8.02 -4.41 -7.76
C ALA A 138 8.40 -5.12 -6.45
N ALA A 139 9.65 -5.53 -6.30
CA ALA A 139 10.18 -6.07 -5.05
C ALA A 139 10.38 -4.96 -4.01
N ALA A 140 10.95 -3.82 -4.41
CA ALA A 140 11.12 -2.65 -3.54
C ALA A 140 9.79 -2.15 -2.96
N ALA A 141 8.74 -2.06 -3.79
CA ALA A 141 7.41 -1.67 -3.32
C ALA A 141 6.79 -2.67 -2.31
N ARG A 142 7.06 -3.98 -2.48
CA ARG A 142 6.61 -5.01 -1.50
C ARG A 142 7.38 -4.90 -0.20
N TRP A 143 8.70 -4.79 -0.30
CA TRP A 143 9.60 -4.60 0.83
C TRP A 143 9.21 -3.38 1.66
N LEU A 144 9.05 -2.20 1.04
CA LEU A 144 8.60 -0.98 1.72
C LEU A 144 7.25 -1.15 2.42
N LYS A 145 6.27 -1.76 1.74
CA LYS A 145 4.93 -2.00 2.33
C LYS A 145 4.99 -2.99 3.50
N ALA A 146 5.80 -4.03 3.40
CA ALA A 146 5.94 -5.02 4.47
C ALA A 146 6.66 -4.41 5.69
N MET A 147 7.79 -3.75 5.47
CA MET A 147 8.57 -3.07 6.50
C MET A 147 7.74 -2.00 7.23
N ALA A 148 6.96 -1.20 6.49
CA ALA A 148 6.11 -0.15 7.09
C ALA A 148 5.02 -0.70 8.03
N ASN A 149 4.55 -1.92 7.78
CA ASN A 149 3.50 -2.56 8.58
C ASN A 149 4.06 -3.46 9.69
N ASP A 150 5.39 -3.57 9.83
CA ASP A 150 6.04 -4.42 10.82
C ASP A 150 6.66 -3.59 11.93
N ALA A 151 5.99 -3.48 13.08
CA ALA A 151 6.44 -2.64 14.18
C ALA A 151 7.84 -3.04 14.72
N LEU A 152 8.28 -4.29 14.55
CA LEU A 152 9.58 -4.77 15.03
C LEU A 152 10.70 -4.57 14.01
N LEU A 153 10.35 -4.49 12.72
CA LEU A 153 11.31 -4.37 11.61
C LEU A 153 11.21 -3.04 10.86
N LEU A 154 10.36 -2.12 11.32
CA LEU A 154 10.21 -0.79 10.78
C LEU A 154 11.52 -0.01 10.90
N ASP A 155 12.08 0.36 9.75
CA ASP A 155 13.21 1.28 9.66
C ASP A 155 12.79 2.56 8.91
N VAL A 156 12.58 3.61 9.69
CA VAL A 156 12.11 4.90 9.20
C VAL A 156 13.21 5.64 8.41
N GLU A 157 14.48 5.51 8.84
CA GLU A 157 15.59 6.19 8.16
C GLU A 157 15.96 5.48 6.86
N LEU A 158 15.77 4.17 6.80
CA LEU A 158 15.90 3.43 5.55
C LEU A 158 14.82 3.85 4.54
N ALA A 159 13.56 4.00 4.95
CA ALA A 159 12.53 4.58 4.07
C ALA A 159 12.90 5.99 3.58
N TRP A 160 13.52 6.80 4.43
CA TRP A 160 14.01 8.12 4.05
C TRP A 160 15.14 8.05 3.02
N GLY A 161 16.15 7.20 3.24
CA GLY A 161 17.25 7.00 2.29
C GLY A 161 16.76 6.52 0.92
N GLU A 162 15.78 5.62 0.89
CA GLU A 162 15.14 5.15 -0.34
C GLU A 162 14.40 6.26 -1.07
N TRP A 163 13.71 7.15 -0.34
CA TRP A 163 13.14 8.34 -0.95
C TRP A 163 14.23 9.24 -1.53
N GLN A 164 15.33 9.46 -0.82
CA GLN A 164 16.42 10.31 -1.31
C GLN A 164 17.04 9.77 -2.60
N ALA A 165 17.14 8.44 -2.73
CA ALA A 165 17.68 7.77 -3.92
C ALA A 165 16.69 7.75 -5.09
N SER A 166 15.42 7.39 -4.84
CA SER A 166 14.43 7.12 -5.90
C SER A 166 13.52 8.31 -6.22
N ARG A 167 13.28 9.17 -5.23
CA ARG A 167 12.27 10.25 -5.22
C ARG A 167 10.84 9.78 -5.44
N GLU A 168 10.57 8.48 -5.31
CA GLU A 168 9.23 7.89 -5.45
C GLU A 168 8.35 8.23 -4.22
N PRO A 169 7.03 8.45 -4.37
CA PRO A 169 6.18 8.92 -3.27
C PRO A 169 6.05 7.96 -2.07
N LEU A 170 6.09 6.64 -2.32
CA LEU A 170 5.83 5.63 -1.29
C LEU A 170 6.82 5.68 -0.11
N PRO A 171 8.15 5.67 -0.30
CA PRO A 171 9.09 5.77 0.81
C PRO A 171 8.92 7.07 1.62
N ALA A 172 8.68 8.22 0.97
CA ALA A 172 8.38 9.47 1.69
C ALA A 172 7.08 9.38 2.51
N LYS A 173 6.03 8.75 1.98
CA LYS A 173 4.77 8.53 2.71
C LYS A 173 5.02 7.70 3.97
N ILE A 174 5.81 6.65 3.88
CA ILE A 174 6.19 5.79 5.03
C ILE A 174 6.98 6.61 6.06
N PHE A 175 8.01 7.34 5.62
CA PHE A 175 8.77 8.22 6.50
C PHE A 175 7.86 9.20 7.24
N ILE A 176 6.99 9.94 6.53
CA ILE A 176 6.07 10.92 7.13
C ILE A 176 5.07 10.24 8.09
N GLN A 177 4.65 9.00 7.80
CA GLN A 177 3.71 8.28 8.65
C GLN A 177 4.31 7.92 10.00
N HIS A 178 5.58 7.52 10.04
CA HIS A 178 6.20 6.89 11.20
C HIS A 178 7.30 7.72 11.89
N ALA A 179 7.89 8.70 11.22
CA ALA A 179 8.91 9.58 11.82
C ALA A 179 8.32 10.47 12.92
N THR A 180 9.17 10.87 13.86
CA THR A 180 8.82 11.86 14.87
C THR A 180 8.62 13.24 14.24
N GLY A 181 7.81 14.10 14.86
CA GLY A 181 7.57 15.46 14.35
C GLY A 181 8.87 16.28 14.24
N ALA A 182 9.82 16.09 15.15
CA ALA A 182 11.13 16.74 15.11
C ALA A 182 11.95 16.29 13.88
N ARG A 183 12.00 14.98 13.62
CA ARG A 183 12.70 14.43 12.46
C ARG A 183 12.06 14.87 11.14
N ILE A 184 10.73 14.93 11.09
CA ILE A 184 10.01 15.47 9.92
C ILE A 184 10.36 16.96 9.73
N ALA A 185 10.49 17.75 10.79
CA ALA A 185 10.85 19.16 10.69
C ALA A 185 12.25 19.37 10.08
N GLU A 186 13.21 18.50 10.43
CA GLU A 186 14.55 18.49 9.81
C GLU A 186 14.50 18.11 8.33
N ALA A 187 13.66 17.14 7.96
CA ALA A 187 13.52 16.66 6.58
C ALA A 187 12.65 17.58 5.69
N LEU A 188 11.81 18.43 6.29
CA LEU A 188 10.82 19.23 5.58
C LEU A 188 11.43 20.13 4.48
N PRO A 189 12.57 20.83 4.69
CA PRO A 189 13.20 21.61 3.63
C PRO A 189 13.58 20.76 2.40
N GLU A 190 14.09 19.54 2.61
CA GLU A 190 14.44 18.63 1.51
C GLU A 190 13.18 18.11 0.80
N LEU A 191 12.14 17.75 1.55
CA LEU A 191 10.83 17.38 0.99
C LEU A 191 10.28 18.51 0.11
N ILE A 192 10.30 19.75 0.56
CA ILE A 192 9.82 20.88 -0.24
C ILE A 192 10.66 21.03 -1.52
N ALA A 193 11.99 20.92 -1.41
CA ALA A 193 12.89 21.08 -2.54
C ALA A 193 12.68 20.00 -3.62
N HIS A 194 12.50 18.74 -3.23
CA HIS A 194 12.58 17.60 -4.15
C HIS A 194 11.28 16.81 -4.34
N ALA A 195 10.26 16.97 -3.50
CA ALA A 195 8.97 16.31 -3.73
C ALA A 195 8.35 16.81 -5.04
N ALA A 196 7.74 15.88 -5.78
CA ALA A 196 6.93 16.21 -6.94
C ALA A 196 5.51 16.62 -6.53
N GLU A 197 5.00 16.10 -5.40
CA GLU A 197 3.58 16.16 -5.07
C GLU A 197 3.33 16.97 -3.79
N GLY A 198 2.47 17.98 -3.89
CA GLY A 198 2.15 18.90 -2.79
C GLY A 198 1.48 18.23 -1.58
N TRP A 199 0.82 17.09 -1.74
CA TRP A 199 0.17 16.38 -0.62
C TRP A 199 1.19 15.69 0.31
N LEU A 200 2.38 15.31 -0.18
CA LEU A 200 3.45 14.81 0.69
C LEU A 200 3.93 15.93 1.61
N VAL A 201 4.14 17.12 1.03
CA VAL A 201 4.56 18.31 1.77
C VAL A 201 3.50 18.72 2.79
N SER A 202 2.21 18.69 2.44
CA SER A 202 1.14 19.03 3.38
C SER A 202 1.07 18.04 4.55
N LYS A 203 1.17 16.74 4.30
CA LYS A 203 1.20 15.72 5.37
C LYS A 203 2.40 15.87 6.28
N ALA A 204 3.57 16.16 5.73
CA ALA A 204 4.78 16.41 6.52
C ALA A 204 4.61 17.67 7.38
N ALA A 205 4.23 18.79 6.78
CA ALA A 205 4.08 20.08 7.46
C ALA A 205 3.05 20.03 8.60
N LEU A 206 1.93 19.33 8.44
CA LEU A 206 0.93 19.17 9.50
C LEU A 206 1.43 18.37 10.72
N LYS A 207 2.48 17.56 10.55
CA LYS A 207 3.12 16.81 11.64
C LYS A 207 4.33 17.52 12.24
N THR A 208 4.84 18.58 11.61
CA THR A 208 5.96 19.34 12.16
C THR A 208 5.48 20.23 13.31
N PRO A 209 6.18 20.27 14.46
CA PRO A 209 5.81 21.14 15.57
C PRO A 209 5.84 22.62 15.20
N THR A 210 6.81 23.01 14.37
CA THR A 210 6.96 24.37 13.86
C THR A 210 7.45 24.32 12.41
N ILE A 211 6.99 25.28 11.60
CA ILE A 211 7.41 25.45 10.22
C ILE A 211 8.14 26.80 10.13
N SER A 212 9.40 26.77 9.68
CA SER A 212 10.18 27.99 9.51
C SER A 212 9.57 28.91 8.44
N GLU A 213 9.76 30.22 8.56
CA GLU A 213 9.33 31.19 7.54
C GLU A 213 9.96 30.90 6.16
N LYS A 214 11.19 30.39 6.14
CA LYS A 214 11.85 29.96 4.90
C LYS A 214 11.08 28.81 4.23
N SER A 215 10.66 27.82 5.02
CA SER A 215 9.84 26.70 4.53
C SER A 215 8.47 27.19 4.05
N TRP A 216 7.80 28.09 4.78
CA TRP A 216 6.54 28.69 4.35
C TRP A 216 6.64 29.37 2.98
N ARG A 217 7.67 30.21 2.78
CA ARG A 217 7.92 30.86 1.48
C ARG A 217 8.20 29.84 0.37
N ALA A 218 8.96 28.79 0.68
CA ALA A 218 9.27 27.74 -0.29
C ALA A 218 8.01 26.95 -0.69
N ILE A 219 7.13 26.64 0.26
CA ILE A 219 5.84 25.99 0.00
C ILE A 219 4.96 26.91 -0.85
N ARG A 220 4.79 28.19 -0.48
CA ARG A 220 3.98 29.16 -1.25
C ARG A 220 4.40 29.23 -2.71
N ARG A 221 5.72 29.22 -2.96
CA ARG A 221 6.30 29.33 -4.30
C ARG A 221 6.12 28.07 -5.13
N LYS A 222 6.30 26.89 -4.54
CA LYS A 222 6.33 25.61 -5.28
C LYS A 222 4.98 24.89 -5.30
N PHE A 223 4.19 25.03 -4.24
CA PHE A 223 2.92 24.34 -4.03
C PHE A 223 1.85 25.33 -3.51
N PRO A 224 1.40 26.29 -4.33
CA PRO A 224 0.48 27.36 -3.90
C PRO A 224 -0.83 26.83 -3.31
N ALA A 225 -1.43 25.78 -3.88
CA ALA A 225 -2.62 25.13 -3.31
C ALA A 225 -2.36 24.50 -1.94
N THR A 226 -1.24 23.76 -1.81
CA THR A 226 -0.80 23.21 -0.52
C THR A 226 -0.57 24.30 0.52
N TYR A 227 -0.03 25.45 0.12
CA TYR A 227 0.17 26.59 1.02
C TYR A 227 -1.17 27.09 1.57
N ALA A 228 -2.16 27.37 0.70
CA ALA A 228 -3.49 27.79 1.15
C ALA A 228 -4.15 26.74 2.06
N TYR A 229 -4.01 25.47 1.71
CA TYR A 229 -4.47 24.36 2.55
C TYR A 229 -3.84 24.39 3.94
N LEU A 230 -2.52 24.52 4.03
CA LEU A 230 -1.82 24.60 5.31
C LEU A 230 -2.19 25.87 6.09
N CYS A 231 -2.40 27.02 5.44
CA CYS A 231 -2.91 28.22 6.11
C CYS A 231 -4.28 27.97 6.75
N SER A 232 -5.20 27.32 6.04
CA SER A 232 -6.51 26.99 6.56
C SER A 232 -6.45 26.04 7.77
N LYS A 233 -5.57 25.03 7.73
CA LYS A 233 -5.44 23.99 8.77
C LYS A 233 -4.68 24.45 10.00
N LEU A 234 -3.67 25.30 9.83
CA LEU A 234 -2.80 25.80 10.90
C LEU A 234 -3.19 27.21 11.35
N HIS A 235 -4.34 27.71 10.88
CA HIS A 235 -4.86 29.05 11.19
C HIS A 235 -3.83 30.17 10.92
N ARG A 236 -3.01 30.01 9.88
CA ARG A 236 -2.09 31.07 9.45
C ARG A 236 -2.87 32.10 8.65
N PRO A 237 -2.77 33.40 8.97
CA PRO A 237 -3.44 34.44 8.21
C PRO A 237 -3.03 34.44 6.74
N LEU A 238 -3.99 34.80 5.88
CA LEU A 238 -3.81 34.99 4.46
C LEU A 238 -4.67 36.19 4.06
N THR A 239 -4.14 37.11 3.26
CA THR A 239 -4.93 38.25 2.77
C THR A 239 -5.83 37.82 1.61
N GLN A 240 -6.91 38.57 1.36
CA GLN A 240 -7.79 38.28 0.22
C GLN A 240 -7.04 38.34 -1.12
N ALA A 241 -6.15 39.31 -1.29
CA ALA A 241 -5.33 39.44 -2.50
C ALA A 241 -4.38 38.24 -2.70
N GLU A 242 -3.72 37.78 -1.63
CA GLU A 242 -2.87 36.58 -1.71
C GLU A 242 -3.68 35.31 -1.99
N ALA A 243 -4.85 35.17 -1.37
CA ALA A 243 -5.76 34.05 -1.59
C ALA A 243 -6.22 33.99 -3.04
N PHE A 244 -6.59 35.13 -3.61
CA PHE A 244 -6.99 35.24 -5.00
C PHE A 244 -5.83 34.88 -5.95
N ALA A 245 -4.63 35.44 -5.71
CA ALA A 245 -3.43 35.13 -6.50
C ALA A 245 -3.09 33.63 -6.48
N ILE A 246 -3.26 32.94 -5.34
CA ILE A 246 -3.04 31.49 -5.26
C ILE A 246 -3.97 30.72 -6.22
N VAL A 247 -5.23 31.13 -6.37
CA VAL A 247 -6.18 30.46 -7.28
C VAL A 247 -5.79 30.69 -8.74
N GLU A 248 -5.32 31.89 -9.08
CA GLU A 248 -4.83 32.20 -10.42
C GLU A 248 -3.54 31.44 -10.78
N GLU A 249 -2.64 31.26 -9.82
CA GLU A 249 -1.38 30.54 -9.99
C GLU A 249 -1.54 29.00 -10.00
N THR A 250 -2.64 28.48 -9.46
CA THR A 250 -2.90 27.03 -9.41
C THR A 250 -3.57 26.54 -10.69
N THR A 251 -3.17 25.35 -11.12
CA THR A 251 -3.66 24.69 -12.33
C THR A 251 -4.26 23.33 -11.98
N GLY A 252 -4.88 22.63 -12.94
CA GLY A 252 -5.35 21.25 -12.74
C GLY A 252 -6.83 21.05 -12.43
N GLY A 253 -7.71 22.02 -12.73
CA GLY A 253 -9.14 21.78 -12.65
C GLY A 253 -9.75 22.06 -11.26
N PRO A 254 -11.10 22.12 -11.18
CA PRO A 254 -11.83 22.21 -9.90
C PRO A 254 -11.67 20.96 -9.02
N PHE A 255 -11.14 19.86 -9.55
CA PHE A 255 -10.86 18.62 -8.81
C PHE A 255 -9.36 18.40 -8.53
N GLY A 256 -8.47 19.27 -9.05
CA GLY A 256 -7.04 19.25 -8.77
C GLY A 256 -6.61 20.33 -7.78
N ASP A 257 -5.42 20.90 -7.98
CA ASP A 257 -4.83 21.86 -7.04
C ASP A 257 -5.66 23.15 -6.89
N ARG A 258 -6.33 23.61 -7.96
CA ARG A 258 -7.22 24.78 -7.88
C ARG A 258 -8.44 24.49 -6.99
N GLY A 259 -9.03 23.30 -7.11
CA GLY A 259 -10.09 22.84 -6.21
C GLY A 259 -9.69 22.90 -4.74
N LEU A 260 -8.48 22.42 -4.42
CA LEU A 260 -7.93 22.47 -3.07
C LEU A 260 -7.72 23.91 -2.57
N ALA A 261 -7.24 24.81 -3.43
CA ALA A 261 -7.09 26.23 -3.09
C ALA A 261 -8.45 26.88 -2.77
N ILE A 262 -9.44 26.70 -3.64
CA ILE A 262 -10.80 27.24 -3.45
C ILE A 262 -11.44 26.68 -2.17
N TRP A 263 -11.31 25.37 -1.94
CA TRP A 263 -11.81 24.73 -0.71
C TRP A 263 -11.19 25.38 0.53
N SER A 264 -9.87 25.62 0.50
CA SER A 264 -9.13 26.21 1.62
C SER A 264 -9.59 27.64 1.91
N ILE A 265 -9.84 28.43 0.87
CA ILE A 265 -10.40 29.80 0.96
C ILE A 265 -11.80 29.78 1.60
N GLY A 266 -12.63 28.81 1.22
CA GLY A 266 -13.93 28.57 1.85
C GLY A 266 -13.81 28.25 3.34
N GLN A 267 -12.86 27.40 3.74
CA GLN A 267 -12.61 27.10 5.16
C GLN A 267 -12.17 28.34 5.96
N MET A 268 -11.50 29.29 5.31
CA MET A 268 -11.09 30.56 5.91
C MET A 268 -12.18 31.65 5.85
N LYS A 269 -13.38 31.34 5.34
CA LYS A 269 -14.56 32.24 5.26
C LYS A 269 -14.31 33.54 4.47
N MET A 270 -13.48 33.48 3.44
CA MET A 270 -13.15 34.64 2.60
C MET A 270 -14.19 34.88 1.49
N MET A 271 -15.40 35.29 1.88
CA MET A 271 -16.53 35.44 0.94
C MET A 271 -16.21 36.34 -0.26
N GLY A 272 -15.57 37.50 -0.03
CA GLY A 272 -15.23 38.42 -1.13
C GLY A 272 -14.33 37.79 -2.20
N VAL A 273 -13.44 36.88 -1.83
CA VAL A 273 -12.60 36.13 -2.79
C VAL A 273 -13.45 35.14 -3.57
N LEU A 274 -14.38 34.44 -2.91
CA LEU A 274 -15.29 33.49 -3.58
C LEU A 274 -16.25 34.20 -4.55
N ASP A 275 -16.74 35.38 -4.18
CA ASP A 275 -17.59 36.21 -5.04
C ASP A 275 -16.83 36.64 -6.30
N GLU A 276 -15.58 37.08 -6.14
CA GLU A 276 -14.71 37.46 -7.28
C GLU A 276 -14.41 36.27 -8.19
N LEU A 277 -14.11 35.09 -7.62
CA LEU A 277 -13.89 33.87 -8.39
C LEU A 277 -15.14 33.44 -9.16
N THR A 278 -16.33 33.63 -8.57
CA THR A 278 -17.60 33.33 -9.23
C THR A 278 -17.85 34.29 -10.40
N ALA A 279 -17.56 35.58 -10.21
CA ALA A 279 -17.69 36.57 -11.29
C ALA A 279 -16.76 36.28 -12.48
N ARG A 280 -15.62 35.63 -12.24
CA ARG A 280 -14.61 35.26 -13.25
C ARG A 280 -14.63 33.77 -13.64
N TYR A 281 -15.69 33.05 -13.27
CA TYR A 281 -15.77 31.59 -13.46
C TYR A 281 -15.51 31.16 -14.91
N ASP A 282 -16.15 31.82 -15.88
CA ASP A 282 -16.02 31.50 -17.30
C ASP A 282 -14.58 31.73 -17.82
N GLU A 283 -13.87 32.71 -17.27
CA GLU A 283 -12.46 32.95 -17.61
C GLU A 283 -11.57 31.78 -17.15
N PHE A 284 -11.79 31.31 -15.92
CA PHE A 284 -11.04 30.18 -15.37
C PHE A 284 -11.31 28.89 -16.12
N LEU A 285 -12.58 28.64 -16.47
CA LEU A 285 -12.99 27.47 -17.24
C LEU A 285 -12.35 27.48 -18.64
N LYS A 286 -12.38 28.62 -19.32
CA LYS A 286 -11.75 28.78 -20.64
C LYS A 286 -10.24 28.51 -20.59
N ARG A 287 -9.54 29.08 -19.60
CA ARG A 287 -8.10 28.83 -19.40
C ARG A 287 -7.77 27.35 -19.17
N GLU A 288 -8.60 26.64 -18.39
CA GLU A 288 -8.40 25.20 -18.17
C GLU A 288 -8.63 24.38 -19.43
N MET A 289 -9.67 24.69 -20.20
CA MET A 289 -9.92 24.04 -21.48
C MET A 289 -8.78 24.26 -22.46
N GLU A 290 -8.25 25.47 -22.56
CA GLU A 290 -7.08 25.80 -23.40
C GLU A 290 -5.82 25.02 -22.97
N MET A 291 -5.56 24.91 -21.67
CA MET A 291 -4.43 24.11 -21.14
C MET A 291 -4.56 22.61 -21.43
N PHE A 292 -5.78 22.07 -21.36
CA PHE A 292 -6.07 20.67 -21.68
C PHE A 292 -5.89 20.39 -23.18
N LEU A 293 -6.37 21.29 -24.04
CA LEU A 293 -6.27 21.15 -25.50
C LEU A 293 -4.84 21.32 -26.03
N HIS A 294 -4.00 22.08 -25.34
CA HIS A 294 -2.61 22.35 -25.72
C HIS A 294 -1.57 21.53 -24.94
N GLY A 295 -1.98 20.44 -24.27
CA GLY A 295 -1.08 19.43 -23.72
C GLY A 295 -0.15 19.89 -22.59
N SER A 296 -0.48 21.00 -21.92
CA SER A 296 0.39 21.62 -20.89
C SER A 296 -0.01 21.26 -19.45
N ALA A 297 -0.98 20.35 -19.25
CA ALA A 297 -1.37 19.91 -17.92
C ALA A 297 -0.44 18.77 -17.44
N PRO A 298 0.29 18.94 -16.32
CA PRO A 298 0.88 17.79 -15.64
C PRO A 298 -0.29 16.94 -15.12
N LEU A 299 -0.41 15.72 -15.65
CA LEU A 299 -1.34 14.72 -15.14
C LEU A 299 -0.91 14.33 -13.71
N HIS A 300 -1.43 15.02 -12.70
CA HIS A 300 -1.34 14.55 -11.32
C HIS A 300 -2.46 13.56 -11.06
N GLY A 301 -2.04 12.31 -10.83
CA GLY A 301 -2.90 11.14 -10.73
C GLY A 301 -3.93 11.26 -9.62
N ALA A 302 -5.13 10.83 -9.96
CA ALA A 302 -6.22 10.57 -9.04
C ALA A 302 -5.73 9.72 -7.86
N SER A 303 -6.18 10.13 -6.68
CA SER A 303 -6.26 9.30 -5.49
C SER A 303 -7.08 8.05 -5.78
N ASP A 304 -6.42 6.94 -6.11
CA ASP A 304 -7.05 5.62 -5.95
C ASP A 304 -6.98 5.25 -4.47
N GLY A 305 -8.16 5.29 -3.85
CA GLY A 305 -8.44 4.62 -2.60
C GLY A 305 -8.45 3.11 -2.79
N ASP A 306 -7.64 2.43 -1.99
CA ASP A 306 -7.88 1.19 -1.22
C ASP A 306 -6.53 0.56 -0.80
#